data_AF-A0A1J3G3A1-F1
#
_entry.id   AF-A0A1J3G3A1-F1
#
_cell.length_a   1.000
_cell.length_b   1.000
_cell.length_c   1.000
_cell.angle_alpha   90.00
_cell.angle_beta   90.00
_cell.angle_gamma   90.00
#
_symmetry.space_group_name_H-M   'P 1'
#
loop_
_entity.id
_entity.type
_entity.pdbx_description
1 polymer ?
#
loop_
_entity_poly.entity_id
_entity_poly.type
_entity_poly.pdbx_seq_one_letter_code
_entity_poly.pdbx_strand_id
1 'polypeptide(L)'
;AIQTVKAHQSMPTIVEKAKIACLDFNLNKFRLQLGIQVLVDDPKNLELIRQKECNVLKDRLNKIISAGANVILTRMGIDDTASQYMNASGVLGLRR
;
A
#
# COMPACT_ATOMS: atom_id res chain seq x y z
N ALA A 1 -2.91 -5.92 24.20
CA ALA A 1 -3.85 -6.00 23.05
C ALA A 1 -3.25 -5.24 21.88
N ILE A 2 -3.36 -5.76 20.66
CA ILE A 2 -2.89 -5.05 19.46
C ILE A 2 -3.95 -3.98 19.15
N GLN A 3 -3.75 -2.74 19.62
CA GLN A 3 -4.60 -1.61 19.28
C GLN A 3 -4.24 -1.15 17.86
N THR A 4 -4.86 -1.76 16.86
CA THR A 4 -4.69 -1.40 15.45
C THR A 4 -6.05 -1.17 14.80
N VAL A 5 -6.11 -0.19 13.91
CA VAL A 5 -7.33 0.19 13.19
C VAL A 5 -7.30 -0.46 11.80
N LYS A 6 -8.46 -0.88 11.30
CA LYS A 6 -8.59 -1.31 9.91
C LYS A 6 -8.19 -0.17 8.96
N ALA A 7 -7.43 -0.50 7.92
CA ALA A 7 -6.98 0.50 6.95
C ALA A 7 -8.15 1.07 6.14
N HIS A 8 -9.21 0.29 5.91
CA HIS A 8 -10.43 0.73 5.23
C HIS A 8 -11.69 0.20 5.92
N GLN A 9 -12.79 0.97 5.92
CA GLN A 9 -14.00 0.58 6.64
C GLN A 9 -14.70 -0.65 6.05
N SER A 10 -14.62 -0.85 4.74
CA SER A 10 -15.18 -2.01 4.04
C SER A 10 -14.38 -3.31 4.19
N MET A 11 -13.25 -3.30 4.91
CA MET A 11 -12.47 -4.53 5.11
C MET A 11 -13.23 -5.51 6.03
N PRO A 12 -13.11 -6.83 5.78
CA PRO A 12 -13.79 -7.84 6.58
C PRO A 12 -13.29 -7.85 8.03
N THR A 13 -14.22 -7.96 8.98
CA THR A 13 -13.91 -8.04 10.42
C THR A 13 -13.31 -9.39 10.81
N ILE A 14 -13.61 -10.45 10.04
CA ILE A 14 -13.18 -11.82 10.30
C ILE A 14 -12.54 -12.37 9.02
N VAL A 15 -11.34 -12.92 9.13
CA VAL A 15 -10.61 -13.56 8.04
C VAL A 15 -10.30 -15.00 8.44
N GLU A 16 -10.91 -15.96 7.76
CA GLU A 16 -10.65 -17.38 7.97
C GLU A 16 -9.32 -17.79 7.31
N LYS A 17 -8.55 -18.68 7.95
CA LYS A 17 -7.23 -19.15 7.47
C LYS A 17 -6.25 -18.00 7.16
N ALA A 18 -6.09 -17.09 8.11
CA ALA A 18 -5.24 -15.91 7.95
C ALA A 18 -3.75 -16.27 7.73
N LYS A 19 -3.23 -15.95 6.55
CA LYS A 19 -1.79 -15.85 6.28
C LYS A 19 -1.37 -14.40 6.46
N ILE A 20 -0.57 -14.14 7.50
CA ILE A 20 -0.24 -12.79 7.94
C ILE A 20 1.14 -12.41 7.42
N ALA A 21 1.21 -11.31 6.66
CA ALA A 21 2.46 -10.65 6.29
C ALA A 21 2.75 -9.52 7.29
N CYS A 22 3.83 -9.67 8.06
CA CYS A 22 4.34 -8.64 8.96
C CYS A 22 5.42 -7.82 8.25
N LEU A 23 5.15 -6.55 7.99
CA LEU A 23 6.02 -5.67 7.22
C LEU A 23 6.52 -4.52 8.11
N ASP A 24 7.83 -4.24 8.06
CA ASP A 24 8.46 -3.12 8.76
C ASP A 24 8.77 -1.93 7.84
N PHE A 25 8.21 -1.91 6.62
CA PHE A 25 8.39 -0.81 5.66
C PHE A 25 7.07 -0.10 5.33
N ASN A 26 7.18 1.14 4.85
CA ASN A 26 6.03 1.96 4.46
C ASN A 26 5.37 1.46 3.16
N LEU A 27 4.04 1.37 3.16
CA LEU A 27 3.21 1.16 1.97
C LEU A 27 2.66 2.50 1.46
N ASN A 28 3.57 3.43 1.19
CA ASN A 28 3.24 4.77 0.70
C ASN A 28 3.62 4.92 -0.77
N LYS A 29 3.00 5.90 -1.45
CA LYS A 29 3.50 6.35 -2.76
C LYS A 29 4.98 6.70 -2.61
N PHE A 30 5.77 6.22 -3.57
CA PHE A 30 7.21 6.45 -3.57
C PHE A 30 7.46 7.96 -3.66
N ARG A 31 7.89 8.58 -2.57
CA ARG A 31 8.31 9.98 -2.59
C ARG A 31 9.79 10.03 -2.94
N LEU A 32 10.14 10.89 -3.87
CA LEU A 32 11.53 11.19 -4.18
C LEU A 32 12.21 11.81 -2.95
N GLN A 33 13.48 11.47 -2.73
CA GLN A 33 14.25 11.98 -1.59
C GLN A 33 14.39 13.51 -1.67
N LEU A 34 14.41 14.17 -0.50
CA LEU A 34 14.66 15.60 -0.40
C LEU A 34 15.98 15.95 -1.11
N GLY A 35 15.91 16.86 -2.08
CA GLY A 35 17.04 17.29 -2.91
C GLY A 35 16.95 16.85 -4.37
N ILE A 36 16.09 15.88 -4.71
CA ILE A 36 15.81 15.52 -6.10
C ILE A 36 14.80 16.53 -6.66
N GLN A 37 15.28 17.46 -7.47
CA GLN A 37 14.42 18.34 -8.26
C GLN A 37 14.04 17.62 -9.54
N VAL A 38 12.76 17.29 -9.70
CA VAL A 38 12.24 16.79 -10.97
C VAL A 38 11.97 18.00 -11.85
N LEU A 39 12.90 18.30 -12.76
CA LEU A 39 12.65 19.27 -13.82
C LEU A 39 11.76 18.58 -14.86
N VAL A 40 10.50 18.98 -14.93
CA VAL A 40 9.56 18.46 -15.91
C VAL A 40 9.26 19.56 -16.92
N ASP A 41 9.63 19.31 -18.18
CA ASP A 41 9.44 20.26 -19.28
C ASP A 41 7.98 20.26 -19.78
N ASP A 42 7.33 19.09 -19.80
CA ASP A 42 5.97 18.90 -20.31
C ASP A 42 4.99 18.35 -19.25
N PRO A 43 3.72 18.84 -19.20
CA PRO A 43 2.70 18.34 -18.27
C PRO A 43 2.39 16.84 -18.44
N LYS A 44 2.54 16.28 -19.65
CA LYS A 44 2.34 14.85 -19.92
C LYS A 44 3.35 13.97 -19.19
N ASN A 45 4.59 14.42 -19.07
CA ASN A 45 5.64 13.69 -18.39
C ASN A 45 5.39 13.68 -16.87
N LEU A 46 4.79 14.74 -16.32
CA LEU A 46 4.37 14.83 -14.92
C LEU A 46 3.32 13.76 -14.58
N GLU A 47 2.31 13.59 -15.43
CA GLU A 47 1.28 12.57 -15.24
C GLU A 47 1.86 11.15 -15.31
N LEU A 48 2.79 10.91 -16.25
CA LEU A 48 3.43 9.61 -16.41
C LEU A 48 4.27 9.23 -15.18
N ILE A 49 4.94 10.20 -14.55
CA ILE A 49 5.65 10.01 -13.28
C ILE A 49 4.69 9.61 -12.16
N ARG A 50 3.56 10.33 -12.00
CA ARG A 50 2.54 9.99 -10.99
C ARG A 50 1.96 8.59 -11.21
N GLN A 51 1.72 8.20 -12.46
CA GLN A 51 1.28 6.85 -12.78
C GLN A 51 2.34 5.80 -12.43
N LYS A 52 3.61 6.09 -12.71
CA LYS A 52 4.73 5.20 -12.39
C LYS A 52 4.89 5.01 -10.88
N GLU A 53 4.79 6.07 -10.08
CA GLU A 53 4.77 5.99 -8.61
C GLU A 53 3.64 5.11 -8.10
N CYS A 54 2.43 5.26 -8.66
CA CYS A 54 1.29 4.42 -8.33
C CYS A 54 1.51 2.95 -8.75
N ASN A 55 2.09 2.71 -9.92
CA ASN A 55 2.34 1.35 -10.42
C ASN A 55 3.39 0.61 -9.58
N VAL A 56 4.43 1.29 -9.10
CA VAL A 56 5.41 0.69 -8.18
C VAL A 56 4.75 0.23 -6.88
N LEU A 57 3.84 1.03 -6.34
CA LEU A 57 3.07 0.66 -5.15
C LEU A 57 2.19 -0.57 -5.40
N LYS A 58 1.48 -0.61 -6.54
CA LYS A 58 0.65 -1.75 -6.93
C LYS A 58 1.44 -3.03 -7.12
N ASP A 59 2.60 -2.97 -7.79
CA ASP A 59 3.46 -4.14 -8.01
C ASP A 59 3.95 -4.74 -6.67
N ARG A 60 4.34 -3.88 -5.73
CA ARG A 60 4.73 -4.33 -4.37
C ARG A 60 3.57 -5.02 -3.65
N LEU A 61 2.38 -4.45 -3.69
CA LEU A 61 1.19 -5.07 -3.10
C LEU A 61 0.88 -6.40 -3.78
N ASN A 62 0.87 -6.45 -5.11
CA ASN A 62 0.63 -7.68 -5.86
C ASN A 62 1.62 -8.78 -5.47
N LYS A 63 2.91 -8.48 -5.27
CA LYS A 63 3.89 -9.48 -4.81
C LYS A 63 3.54 -10.05 -3.43
N ILE A 64 3.07 -9.22 -2.51
CA ILE A 64 2.64 -9.66 -1.17
C ILE A 64 1.38 -10.54 -1.27
N ILE A 65 0.45 -10.15 -2.14
CA ILE A 65 -0.80 -10.88 -2.36
C ILE A 65 -0.52 -12.23 -3.06
N SER A 66 0.36 -12.24 -4.07
CA SER A 66 0.79 -13.45 -4.78
C SER A 66 1.57 -14.42 -3.88
N ALA A 67 2.24 -13.92 -2.83
CA ALA A 67 2.81 -14.77 -1.79
C ALA A 67 1.73 -15.48 -0.94
N GLY A 68 0.46 -15.12 -1.13
CA GLY A 68 -0.70 -15.72 -0.46
C GLY A 68 -1.02 -15.08 0.88
N ALA A 69 -0.60 -13.83 1.12
CA ALA A 69 -0.95 -13.11 2.34
C ALA A 69 -2.40 -12.60 2.27
N ASN A 70 -3.21 -12.97 3.26
CA ASN A 70 -4.60 -12.52 3.41
C ASN A 70 -4.74 -11.37 4.41
N VAL A 71 -3.72 -11.19 5.27
CA VAL A 71 -3.67 -10.12 6.26
C VAL A 71 -2.31 -9.45 6.18
N ILE A 72 -2.28 -8.12 6.10
CA ILE A 72 -1.07 -7.31 6.09
C ILE A 72 -1.04 -6.46 7.35
N LEU A 73 -0.01 -6.66 8.16
CA LEU A 73 0.28 -5.88 9.35
C LEU A 73 1.53 -5.04 9.08
N THR A 74 1.39 -3.72 9.15
CA THR A 74 2.50 -2.79 8.99
C THR A 74 2.74 -2.05 10.28
N ARG A 75 4.02 -1.92 10.70
CA ARG A 75 4.40 -1.03 11.81
C ARG A 75 4.33 0.45 11.39
N MET A 76 4.56 0.67 10.10
CA MET A 76 4.66 1.95 9.42
C MET A 76 3.31 2.35 8.77
N GLY A 77 3.26 3.52 8.11
CA GLY A 77 2.04 4.04 7.52
C GLY A 77 1.56 3.29 6.27
N ILE A 78 0.25 3.35 6.04
CA ILE A 78 -0.42 2.89 4.81
C ILE A 78 -1.11 4.10 4.18
N ASP A 79 -0.82 4.37 2.91
CA ASP A 79 -1.50 5.41 2.13
C ASP A 79 -2.94 4.99 1.77
N ASP A 80 -3.85 5.96 1.60
CA ASP A 80 -5.24 5.68 1.18
C ASP A 80 -5.32 4.92 -0.13
N THR A 81 -4.40 5.18 -1.06
CA THR A 81 -4.34 4.47 -2.36
C THR A 81 -4.00 2.99 -2.14
N ALA A 82 -3.07 2.70 -1.23
CA ALA A 82 -2.71 1.33 -0.89
C ALA A 82 -3.89 0.61 -0.20
N SER A 83 -4.59 1.32 0.68
CA SER A 83 -5.76 0.80 1.41
C SER A 83 -6.91 0.46 0.47
N GLN A 84 -7.18 1.29 -0.54
CA GLN A 84 -8.15 1.02 -1.59
C GLN A 84 -7.76 -0.21 -2.43
N TYR A 85 -6.49 -0.34 -2.79
CA TYR A 85 -5.99 -1.51 -3.53
C TYR A 85 -6.13 -2.80 -2.72
N MET A 86 -5.72 -2.80 -1.45
CA MET A 86 -5.87 -3.96 -0.57
C MET A 86 -7.35 -4.35 -0.41
N ASN A 87 -8.24 -3.37 -0.29
CA ASN A 87 -9.68 -3.61 -0.20
C ASN A 87 -10.24 -4.21 -1.50
N ALA A 88 -9.83 -3.72 -2.67
CA ALA A 88 -10.21 -4.28 -3.97
C ALA A 88 -9.71 -5.72 -4.17
N SER A 89 -8.55 -6.05 -3.60
CA SER A 89 -7.99 -7.41 -3.60
C SER A 89 -8.53 -8.32 -2.50
N GLY A 90 -9.41 -7.83 -1.61
CA GLY A 90 -9.99 -8.61 -0.52
C GLY A 90 -9.02 -8.95 0.62
N VAL A 91 -7.94 -8.18 0.78
CA VAL A 91 -6.90 -8.39 1.80
C VAL A 91 -7.12 -7.44 2.96
N LEU A 92 -7.00 -7.96 4.18
CA LEU A 92 -7.15 -7.16 5.39
C LEU A 92 -5.85 -6.41 5.68
N GLY A 93 -5.89 -5.08 5.59
CA GLY A 93 -4.80 -4.20 5.99
C GLY A 93 -5.04 -3.64 7.40
N LEU A 94 -4.04 -3.77 8.27
CA LEU A 94 -4.04 -3.17 9.61
C LEU A 94 -3.00 -2.05 9.67
N ARG A 95 -3.45 -0.88 10.13
CA ARG A 95 -2.59 0.28 10.40
C ARG A 95 -2.60 0.64 11.88
N ARG A 96 -1.50 1.25 12.33
CA ARG A 96 -1.48 1.95 13.62
C ARG A 96 -2.18 3.29 13.49
#